data_AF-A0A6V7KXB2-F1
#
_entry.id   AF-A0A6V7KXB2-F1
#
_cell.length_a   1.000
_cell.length_b   1.000
_cell.length_c   1.000
_cell.angle_alpha   90.00
_cell.angle_beta   90.00
_cell.angle_gamma   90.00
#
_symmetry.space_group_name_H-M   'P 1'
#
loop_
_entity.id
_entity.type
_entity.pdbx_description
1 polymer ?
#
loop_
_entity_poly.entity_id
_entity_poly.type
_entity_poly.pdbx_seq_one_letter_code
_entity_poly.pdbx_strand_id
1 'polypeptide(L)'
;TILAHGVHLKDSELVLLKNRGTSVIHCPTSNTCLRSGLCDVKRLKSSGVNVGLGTDVAGGNTLSLLDVMRSAIQVSTHIGFSNEGYEPLNYADVFHLATLGGAR
;
A
#
# COMPACT_ATOMS: atom_id res chain seq x y z
N THR A 1 12.09 4.84 10.01
CA THR A 1 12.22 3.44 9.52
C THR A 1 11.27 3.21 8.39
N ILE A 2 11.63 2.37 7.42
CA ILE A 2 10.80 2.04 6.25
C ILE A 2 10.56 0.52 6.24
N LEU A 3 9.30 0.09 6.15
CA LEU A 3 8.90 -1.31 6.10
C LEU A 3 8.17 -1.63 4.80
N ALA A 4 8.60 -2.66 4.08
CA ALA A 4 7.95 -3.08 2.84
C ALA A 4 6.66 -3.91 3.10
N HIS A 5 5.78 -3.90 2.10
CA HIS A 5 4.55 -4.70 1.96
C HIS A 5 3.37 -4.31 2.85
N GLY A 6 3.48 -4.46 4.18
CA GLY A 6 2.41 -4.12 5.13
C GLY A 6 1.10 -4.90 4.99
N VAL A 7 1.10 -6.10 4.39
CA VAL A 7 -0.12 -6.86 4.06
C VAL A 7 -0.86 -7.37 5.31
N HIS A 8 -0.14 -7.90 6.29
CA HIS A 8 -0.74 -8.63 7.43
C HIS A 8 -0.64 -7.87 8.77
N LEU A 9 -0.39 -6.56 8.73
CA LEU A 9 -0.28 -5.76 9.94
C LEU A 9 -1.59 -5.78 10.74
N LYS A 10 -1.48 -5.97 12.04
CA LYS A 10 -2.58 -5.87 13.01
C LYS A 10 -2.70 -4.43 13.49
N ASP A 11 -3.88 -4.06 13.98
CA ASP A 11 -4.15 -2.69 14.44
C ASP A 11 -3.20 -2.25 15.58
N SER A 12 -2.82 -3.17 16.48
CA SER A 12 -1.83 -2.90 17.53
C SER A 12 -0.44 -2.58 16.97
N GLU A 13 -0.06 -3.20 15.85
CA GLU A 13 1.19 -2.91 15.14
C GLU A 13 1.10 -1.54 14.47
N LEU A 14 -0.05 -1.17 13.89
CA LEU A 14 -0.25 0.16 13.29
C LEU A 14 -0.07 1.29 14.31
N VAL A 15 -0.59 1.11 15.53
CA VAL A 15 -0.36 2.05 16.65
C VAL A 15 1.13 2.20 16.93
N LEU A 16 1.88 1.09 16.98
CA LEU A 16 3.32 1.11 17.19
C LEU A 16 4.05 1.81 16.03
N LEU A 17 3.69 1.52 14.77
CA LEU A 17 4.31 2.13 13.59
C LEU A 17 4.09 3.64 13.57
N LYS A 18 2.86 4.10 13.84
CA LYS A 18 2.51 5.51 13.97
C LYS A 18 3.37 6.20 15.04
N ASN A 19 3.43 5.63 16.25
CA ASN A 19 4.17 6.22 17.37
C ASN A 19 5.67 6.31 17.11
N ARG A 20 6.21 5.41 16.27
CA ARG A 20 7.63 5.42 15.87
C ARG A 20 7.92 6.25 14.63
N GLY A 21 6.90 6.85 13.99
CA GLY A 21 7.07 7.53 12.71
C GLY A 21 7.59 6.60 11.61
N THR A 22 7.20 5.32 11.63
CA THR A 22 7.60 4.34 10.63
C THR A 22 6.70 4.45 9.40
N SER A 23 7.30 4.51 8.21
CA SER A 23 6.60 4.49 6.93
C SER A 23 6.45 3.06 6.41
N VAL A 24 5.34 2.78 5.72
CA VAL A 24 5.10 1.51 5.00
C VAL A 24 5.20 1.75 3.50
N ILE A 25 5.90 0.87 2.78
CA ILE A 25 5.96 0.89 1.32
C ILE A 25 5.07 -0.22 0.78
N HIS A 26 3.99 0.17 0.12
CA HIS A 26 3.08 -0.75 -0.52
C HIS A 26 3.64 -1.21 -1.87
N CYS A 27 3.85 -2.52 -2.01
CA CYS A 27 4.38 -3.18 -3.21
C CYS A 27 3.30 -4.05 -3.88
N PRO A 28 2.26 -3.45 -4.50
CA PRO A 28 1.06 -4.17 -4.98
C PRO A 28 1.36 -5.25 -6.02
N THR A 29 2.27 -4.99 -6.96
CA THR A 29 2.65 -5.93 -8.01
C THR A 29 3.29 -7.17 -7.38
N SER A 30 4.28 -6.99 -6.51
CA SER A 30 4.92 -8.07 -5.76
C SER A 30 3.93 -8.88 -4.92
N ASN A 31 3.10 -8.18 -4.13
CA ASN A 31 2.13 -8.82 -3.25
C ASN A 31 1.15 -9.73 -3.99
N THR A 32 0.73 -9.34 -5.19
CA THR A 32 -0.21 -10.13 -6.00
C THR A 32 0.51 -11.23 -6.80
N CYS A 33 1.69 -10.95 -7.38
CA CYS A 33 2.53 -11.94 -8.07
C CYS A 33 2.91 -13.11 -7.15
N LEU A 34 3.27 -12.82 -5.91
CA LEU A 34 3.70 -13.83 -4.92
C LEU A 34 2.55 -14.39 -4.07
N ARG A 35 1.30 -14.01 -4.35
CA ARG A 35 0.13 -14.39 -3.55
C ARG A 35 0.25 -14.04 -2.06
N SER A 36 1.00 -13.00 -1.73
CA SER A 36 1.15 -12.52 -0.34
C SER A 36 -0.17 -11.95 0.19
N GLY A 37 -0.95 -11.27 -0.65
CA GLY A 37 -2.29 -10.79 -0.32
C GLY A 37 -2.54 -9.34 -0.74
N LEU A 38 -3.63 -8.77 -0.22
CA LEU A 38 -4.09 -7.43 -0.55
C LEU A 38 -3.82 -6.49 0.63
N CYS A 39 -2.92 -5.53 0.47
CA CYS A 39 -2.63 -4.54 1.51
C CYS A 39 -3.70 -3.44 1.51
N ASP A 40 -4.43 -3.29 2.62
CA ASP A 40 -5.41 -2.22 2.78
C ASP A 40 -4.74 -0.89 3.14
N VAL A 41 -4.28 -0.18 2.10
CA VAL A 41 -3.62 1.12 2.24
C VAL A 41 -4.55 2.16 2.90
N LYS A 42 -5.86 2.11 2.69
CA LYS A 42 -6.79 3.04 3.34
C LYS A 42 -6.80 2.85 4.85
N ARG A 43 -6.81 1.60 5.33
CA ARG A 43 -6.69 1.28 6.76
C ARG A 43 -5.35 1.75 7.36
N LEU A 44 -4.24 1.59 6.62
CA LEU A 44 -2.94 2.07 7.07
C LEU A 44 -2.92 3.61 7.22
N LYS A 45 -3.42 4.33 6.20
CA LYS A 45 -3.49 5.80 6.21
C LYS A 45 -4.44 6.31 7.31
N SER A 46 -5.61 5.70 7.49
CA SER A 46 -6.56 6.11 8.53
C SER A 46 -6.01 5.90 9.94
N SER A 47 -5.10 4.94 10.10
CA SER A 47 -4.34 4.71 11.35
C SER A 47 -3.19 5.70 11.55
N GLY A 48 -2.97 6.64 10.63
CA GLY A 48 -1.93 7.66 10.70
C GLY A 48 -0.53 7.16 10.33
N VAL A 49 -0.42 6.01 9.68
CA VAL A 49 0.85 5.50 9.15
C VAL A 49 1.11 6.14 7.79
N ASN A 50 2.33 6.67 7.57
CA ASN A 50 2.72 7.16 6.25
C ASN A 50 2.89 5.98 5.27
N VAL A 51 2.40 6.13 4.05
CA VAL A 51 2.46 5.07 3.03
C VAL A 51 3.02 5.61 1.71
N GLY A 52 4.01 4.91 1.16
CA GLY A 52 4.56 5.11 -0.18
C GLY A 52 4.34 3.90 -1.09
N LEU A 53 4.82 3.96 -2.34
CA LEU A 53 4.78 2.86 -3.30
C LEU A 53 6.18 2.32 -3.61
N GLY A 54 6.27 1.01 -3.85
CA GLY A 54 7.49 0.33 -4.26
C GLY A 54 7.24 -0.68 -5.36
N THR A 55 8.21 -0.83 -6.27
CA THR A 55 8.16 -1.83 -7.35
C THR A 55 8.46 -3.23 -6.83
N ASP A 56 9.39 -3.32 -5.89
CA ASP A 56 9.90 -4.56 -5.29
C ASP A 56 10.32 -5.60 -6.35
N VAL A 57 11.03 -5.15 -7.39
CA VAL A 57 11.64 -6.09 -8.35
C VAL A 57 12.71 -6.91 -7.61
N ALA A 58 12.72 -8.24 -7.71
CA ALA A 58 11.98 -9.08 -8.67
C ALA A 58 10.73 -9.80 -8.13
N GLY A 59 10.26 -9.49 -6.91
CA GLY A 59 8.96 -9.97 -6.44
C GLY A 59 7.82 -9.39 -7.28
N GLY A 60 7.93 -8.10 -7.63
CA GLY A 60 7.14 -7.43 -8.65
C GLY A 60 7.76 -7.57 -10.04
N ASN A 61 6.90 -7.49 -11.07
CA ASN A 61 7.26 -7.77 -12.47
C ASN A 61 7.47 -6.51 -13.34
N THR A 62 7.57 -5.32 -12.74
CA THR A 62 7.74 -4.05 -13.46
C THR A 62 8.59 -3.06 -12.66
N LEU A 63 9.41 -2.28 -13.36
CA LEU A 63 10.16 -1.15 -12.79
C LEU A 63 9.36 0.16 -12.85
N SER A 64 8.24 0.19 -13.55
CA SER A 64 7.44 1.40 -13.75
C SER A 64 6.58 1.71 -12.52
N LEU A 65 6.83 2.84 -11.88
CA LEU A 65 5.99 3.28 -10.74
C LEU A 65 4.56 3.62 -11.18
N LEU A 66 4.35 3.97 -12.46
CA LEU A 66 3.01 4.16 -13.02
C LEU A 66 2.22 2.84 -13.08
N ASP A 67 2.89 1.72 -13.38
CA ASP A 67 2.26 0.41 -13.32
C ASP A 67 1.95 0.01 -11.88
N VAL A 68 2.87 0.31 -10.95
CA VAL A 68 2.65 0.11 -9.51
C VAL A 68 1.45 0.91 -9.00
N MET A 69 1.29 2.16 -9.42
CA MET A 69 0.10 2.98 -9.11
C MET A 69 -1.19 2.33 -9.61
N ARG A 70 -1.19 1.83 -10.85
CA ARG A 70 -2.34 1.11 -11.41
C ARG A 70 -2.68 -0.13 -10.60
N SER A 71 -1.66 -0.91 -10.22
CA SER A 71 -1.84 -2.11 -9.39
C SER A 71 -2.30 -1.77 -7.96
N ALA A 72 -1.90 -0.64 -7.39
CA ALA A 72 -2.41 -0.19 -6.09
C ALA A 72 -3.92 0.12 -6.14
N ILE A 73 -4.39 0.80 -7.20
CA ILE A 73 -5.83 1.01 -7.43
C ILE A 73 -6.53 -0.35 -7.52
N GLN A 74 -6.03 -1.25 -8.37
CA GLN A 74 -6.58 -2.59 -8.53
C GLN A 74 -6.66 -3.33 -7.20
N VAL A 75 -5.58 -3.41 -6.42
CA VAL A 75 -5.58 -4.06 -5.10
C VAL A 75 -6.67 -3.48 -4.19
N SER A 76 -6.82 -2.15 -4.14
CA SER A 76 -7.89 -1.52 -3.36
C SER A 76 -9.29 -1.85 -3.88
N THR A 77 -9.47 -1.96 -5.21
CA THR A 77 -10.75 -2.41 -5.80
C THR A 77 -11.06 -3.86 -5.43
N HIS A 78 -10.07 -4.76 -5.46
CA HIS A 78 -10.26 -6.16 -5.07
C HIS A 78 -10.66 -6.30 -3.59
N ILE A 79 -10.14 -5.46 -2.71
CA ILE A 79 -10.59 -5.40 -1.30
C ILE A 79 -12.09 -5.07 -1.24
N GLY A 80 -12.56 -4.15 -2.09
CA GLY A 80 -13.97 -3.79 -2.18
C GLY A 80 -14.90 -4.92 -2.64
N PHE A 81 -14.40 -5.97 -3.30
CA PHE A 81 -15.23 -7.12 -3.69
C PHE A 81 -15.79 -7.89 -2.49
N SER A 82 -15.13 -7.82 -1.33
CA SER A 82 -15.55 -8.52 -0.11
C SER A 82 -15.98 -7.57 1.01
N ASN A 83 -15.94 -6.26 0.80
CA ASN A 83 -16.22 -5.25 1.82
C ASN A 83 -17.22 -4.23 1.27
N GLU A 84 -18.51 -4.44 1.56
CA GLU A 84 -19.57 -3.54 1.13
C GLU A 84 -19.34 -2.12 1.70
N GLY A 85 -19.47 -1.10 0.84
CA GLY A 85 -19.18 0.29 1.20
C GLY A 85 -17.69 0.65 1.27
N TYR A 86 -16.77 -0.25 0.93
CA TYR A 86 -15.35 0.09 0.81
C TYR A 86 -15.12 0.93 -0.45
N GLU A 87 -14.75 2.20 -0.24
CA GLU A 87 -14.31 3.09 -1.30
C GLU A 87 -12.87 2.75 -1.71
N PRO A 88 -12.55 2.40 -2.97
CA PRO A 88 -11.17 2.16 -3.41
C PRO A 88 -10.30 3.43 -3.43
N LEU A 89 -9.00 3.26 -3.65
CA LEU A 89 -8.07 4.37 -3.94
C LEU A 89 -8.39 4.96 -5.31
N ASN A 90 -8.30 6.29 -5.43
CA ASN A 90 -8.41 6.98 -6.72
C ASN A 90 -7.03 7.42 -7.25
N TYR A 91 -7.00 8.07 -8.43
CA TYR A 91 -5.76 8.53 -9.05
C TYR A 91 -5.00 9.56 -8.19
N ALA A 92 -5.70 10.47 -7.51
CA ALA A 92 -5.06 11.45 -6.64
C ALA A 92 -4.41 10.77 -5.42
N ASP A 93 -5.07 9.75 -4.86
CA ASP A 93 -4.50 8.94 -3.79
C ASP A 93 -3.18 8.29 -4.22
N VAL A 94 -3.19 7.53 -5.33
CA VAL A 94 -1.98 6.80 -5.75
C VAL A 94 -0.89 7.72 -6.27
N PHE A 95 -1.22 8.89 -6.83
CA PHE A 95 -0.23 9.90 -7.20
C PHE A 95 0.45 10.49 -5.96
N HIS A 96 -0.31 10.76 -4.89
CA HIS A 96 0.27 11.15 -3.61
C HIS A 96 1.18 10.04 -3.06
N LEU A 97 0.74 8.77 -3.05
CA LEU A 97 1.55 7.65 -2.57
C LEU A 97 2.86 7.50 -3.36
N ALA A 98 2.82 7.69 -4.69
CA ALA A 98 3.99 7.61 -5.57
C ALA A 98 4.95 8.79 -5.42
N THR A 99 4.51 9.91 -4.84
CA THR A 99 5.28 11.14 -4.72
C THR A 99 5.51 11.52 -3.26
N LEU A 100 4.68 12.39 -2.69
CA LEU A 100 4.83 12.92 -1.34
C LEU A 100 4.80 11.82 -0.27
N GLY A 101 4.00 10.77 -0.45
CA GLY A 101 3.97 9.60 0.45
C GLY A 101 5.29 8.83 0.45
N GLY A 102 5.92 8.66 -0.71
CA GLY A 102 7.24 8.03 -0.84
C GLY A 102 8.40 8.90 -0.38
N ALA A 103 8.25 10.24 -0.40
CA ALA A 103 9.29 11.19 0.01
C ALA A 103 9.38 11.38 1.54
N ARG A 104 8.37 10.95 2.31
CA ARG A 104 8.27 11.11 3.78
C ARG A 104 8.75 9.87 4.53
#